data_AF-A0A6N2DXS5-F1
#
_entry.id   AF-A0A6N2DXS5-F1
#
_cell.length_a   1.000
_cell.length_b   1.000
_cell.length_c   1.000
_cell.angle_alpha   90.00
_cell.angle_beta   90.00
_cell.angle_gamma   90.00
#
_symmetry.space_group_name_H-M   'P 1'
#
loop_
_entity.id
_entity.type
_entity.pdbx_description
1 polymer ?
#
loop_
_entity_poly.entity_id
_entity_poly.type
_entity_poly.pdbx_seq_one_letter_code
_entity_poly.pdbx_strand_id
1 'polypeptide(L)'
;MADLEPVIRIARSRVDEQRRVLAALLRQADALAAQRRRIEADIAAEAALLIAEEPGTDVDIRPEPGVVAHFGPFVARAEAERLRVRADLDTLESEIATAREALADAYRARRVLELAADTRRRKVAAEAARREQDALDESGIARHRRRSGRHG
;
A
#
# COMPACT_ATOMS: atom_id res chain seq x y z
N MET A 1 -18.63 27.21 -14.90
CA MET A 1 -17.40 26.93 -14.11
C MET A 1 -17.03 25.47 -14.31
N ALA A 2 -15.74 25.14 -14.47
CA ALA A 2 -15.30 23.77 -14.71
C ALA A 2 -15.47 22.89 -13.45
N ASP A 3 -16.13 21.74 -13.62
CA ASP A 3 -16.33 20.71 -12.60
C ASP A 3 -14.99 20.02 -12.27
N LEU A 4 -14.69 19.84 -10.98
CA LEU A 4 -13.48 19.16 -10.52
C LEU A 4 -13.67 17.64 -10.38
N GLU A 5 -14.89 17.12 -10.47
CA GLU A 5 -15.19 15.69 -10.32
C GLU A 5 -14.39 14.80 -11.30
N PRO A 6 -14.21 15.15 -12.59
CA PRO A 6 -13.38 14.36 -13.50
C PRO A 6 -11.92 14.26 -13.04
N VAL A 7 -11.36 15.35 -12.51
CA VAL A 7 -9.96 15.39 -12.04
C VAL A 7 -9.82 14.60 -10.73
N ILE A 8 -10.80 14.69 -9.83
CA ILE A 8 -10.85 13.87 -8.60
C ILE A 8 -10.91 12.38 -8.94
N ARG A 9 -11.66 11.99 -9.97
CA ARG A 9 -11.73 10.61 -10.44
C ARG A 9 -10.36 10.10 -10.92
N ILE A 10 -9.64 10.91 -11.71
CA ILE A 10 -8.28 10.59 -12.13
C ILE A 10 -7.35 10.43 -10.92
N ALA A 11 -7.43 11.34 -9.95
CA ALA A 11 -6.62 11.26 -8.73
C ALA A 11 -6.93 10.00 -7.89
N ARG A 12 -8.20 9.57 -7.82
CA ARG A 12 -8.58 8.28 -7.19
C ARG A 12 -7.96 7.10 -7.93
N SER A 13 -8.05 7.08 -9.26
CA SER A 13 -7.43 6.03 -10.08
C SER A 13 -5.92 5.95 -9.85
N ARG A 14 -5.24 7.10 -9.71
CA ARG A 14 -3.81 7.15 -9.40
C ARG A 14 -3.50 6.55 -8.03
N VAL A 15 -4.31 6.83 -7.01
CA VAL A 15 -4.16 6.17 -5.69
C VAL A 15 -4.30 4.66 -5.81
N ASP A 16 -5.29 4.18 -6.56
CA ASP A 16 -5.51 2.75 -6.74
C ASP A 16 -4.38 2.07 -7.53
N GLU A 17 -3.80 2.76 -8.52
CA GLU A 17 -2.61 2.30 -9.22
C GLU A 17 -1.40 2.17 -8.27
N GLN A 18 -1.12 3.20 -7.47
CA GLN A 18 -0.01 3.15 -6.49
C GLN A 18 -0.22 2.05 -5.44
N ARG A 19 -1.46 1.81 -5.01
CA ARG A 19 -1.79 0.68 -4.12
C ARG A 19 -1.47 -0.66 -4.77
N ARG A 20 -1.79 -0.83 -6.07
CA ARG A 20 -1.50 -2.08 -6.80
C ARG A 20 0.00 -2.31 -6.94
N VAL A 21 0.77 -1.26 -7.23
CA VAL A 21 2.24 -1.30 -7.29
C VAL A 21 2.81 -1.73 -5.94
N LEU A 22 2.45 -1.05 -4.86
CA LEU A 22 2.91 -1.39 -3.52
C LEU A 22 2.52 -2.83 -3.14
N ALA A 23 1.29 -3.25 -3.44
CA ALA A 23 0.85 -4.61 -3.17
C ALA A 23 1.62 -5.66 -3.97
N ALA A 24 2.05 -5.36 -5.20
CA ALA A 24 2.89 -6.26 -6.00
C ALA A 24 4.28 -6.44 -5.37
N LEU A 25 4.92 -5.33 -4.98
CA LEU A 25 6.23 -5.35 -4.32
C LEU A 25 6.19 -6.11 -2.99
N LEU A 26 5.16 -5.88 -2.17
CA LEU A 26 4.99 -6.60 -0.89
C LEU A 26 4.83 -8.11 -1.12
N ARG A 27 4.06 -8.53 -2.12
CA ARG A 27 3.94 -9.96 -2.46
C ARG A 27 5.27 -10.57 -2.90
N GLN A 28 6.08 -9.84 -3.65
CA GLN A 28 7.41 -10.29 -4.06
C GLN A 28 8.34 -10.44 -2.85
N ALA A 29 8.34 -9.46 -1.95
CA ALA A 29 9.11 -9.52 -0.70
C ALA A 29 8.68 -10.70 0.18
N ASP A 30 7.37 -10.94 0.32
CA ASP A 30 6.85 -12.10 1.07
C ASP A 30 7.30 -13.44 0.46
N ALA A 31 7.32 -13.53 -0.88
CA ALA A 31 7.77 -14.72 -1.58
C ALA A 31 9.27 -14.98 -1.36
N LEU A 32 10.12 -13.96 -1.47
CA LEU A 32 11.56 -14.08 -1.20
C LEU A 32 11.84 -14.39 0.27
N ALA A 33 11.10 -13.78 1.20
CA ALA A 33 11.23 -14.09 2.62
C ALA A 33 10.83 -15.55 2.92
N ALA A 34 9.81 -16.07 2.24
CA ALA A 34 9.45 -17.48 2.34
C ALA A 34 10.52 -18.41 1.73
N GLN A 35 11.11 -18.02 0.59
CA GLN A 35 12.22 -18.76 -0.02
C GLN A 35 13.44 -18.81 0.91
N ARG A 36 13.81 -17.67 1.52
CA ARG A 36 14.90 -17.60 2.49
C ARG A 36 14.67 -18.56 3.67
N ARG A 37 13.46 -18.55 4.25
CA ARG A 37 13.12 -19.45 5.37
C ARG A 37 13.22 -20.93 4.98
N ARG A 38 12.87 -21.28 3.74
CA ARG A 38 13.03 -22.65 3.23
C ARG A 38 14.50 -23.04 3.13
N ILE A 39 15.34 -22.19 2.54
CA ILE A 39 16.79 -22.43 2.44
C ILE A 39 17.40 -22.61 3.84
N GLU A 40 17.03 -21.75 4.80
CA GLU A 40 17.51 -21.87 6.19
C GLU A 40 17.06 -23.18 6.84
N ALA A 41 15.83 -23.63 6.58
CA ALA A 41 15.32 -24.91 7.08
C ALA A 41 16.02 -26.11 6.43
N ASP A 42 16.29 -26.05 5.11
CA ASP A 42 16.98 -27.10 4.37
C ASP A 42 18.43 -27.28 4.88
N ILE A 43 19.14 -26.17 5.11
CA ILE A 43 20.49 -26.21 5.73
C ILE A 43 20.43 -26.84 7.12
N ALA A 44 19.45 -26.48 7.95
CA ALA A 44 19.32 -27.01 9.30
C ALA A 44 18.97 -28.51 9.32
N ALA A 45 18.10 -28.96 8.41
CA ALA A 45 17.75 -30.37 8.26
C ALA A 45 18.97 -31.20 7.84
N GLU A 46 19.73 -30.72 6.86
CA GLU A 46 20.92 -31.41 6.38
C GLU A 46 22.01 -31.47 7.46
N ALA A 47 22.18 -30.40 8.25
CA ALA A 47 23.10 -30.39 9.39
C ALA A 47 22.67 -31.37 10.52
N ALA A 48 21.36 -31.53 10.75
CA ALA A 48 20.85 -32.46 11.75
C ALA A 48 21.07 -33.93 11.36
N LEU A 49 21.01 -34.26 10.06
CA LEU A 49 21.32 -35.61 9.56
C LEU A 49 22.77 -36.02 9.85
N LEU A 50 23.72 -35.08 9.74
CA LEU A 50 25.13 -35.33 10.09
C LEU A 50 25.38 -35.52 11.59
N ILE A 51 24.60 -34.84 12.44
CA ILE A 51 24.77 -34.91 13.91
C ILE A 51 24.04 -36.13 14.49
N ALA A 52 22.90 -36.53 13.93
CA ALA A 52 22.12 -37.68 14.39
C ALA A 52 22.81 -39.04 14.17
N GLU A 53 23.90 -39.07 13.38
CA GLU A 53 24.70 -40.28 13.11
C GLU A 53 25.91 -40.44 14.07
N GLU A 54 26.08 -39.61 15.10
CA GLU A 54 27.08 -39.88 16.15
C GLU A 54 26.56 -40.91 17.20
N PRO A 55 27.21 -42.09 17.40
CA PRO A 55 26.62 -43.17 18.19
C PRO A 55 26.97 -43.13 19.68
N GLY A 56 25.92 -43.17 20.51
CA GLY A 56 25.89 -43.88 21.80
C GLY A 56 25.36 -45.32 21.67
N THR A 57 25.49 -45.92 20.47
CA THR A 57 25.05 -47.27 20.14
C THR A 57 26.24 -48.02 19.57
N ASP A 58 26.54 -49.22 20.06
CA ASP A 58 27.65 -50.12 19.64
C ASP A 58 27.58 -50.60 18.16
N VAL A 59 26.88 -49.88 17.29
CA VAL A 59 26.84 -50.11 15.85
C VAL A 59 27.57 -48.95 15.18
N ASP A 60 28.72 -49.26 14.56
CA ASP A 60 29.58 -48.35 13.79
C ASP A 60 28.87 -47.90 12.51
N ILE A 61 27.81 -47.08 12.64
CA ILE A 61 27.16 -46.40 11.52
C ILE A 61 27.91 -45.10 11.32
N ARG A 62 29.07 -45.18 10.65
CA ARG A 62 29.72 -43.99 10.11
C ARG A 62 28.79 -43.41 9.04
N PRO A 63 28.65 -42.07 8.96
CA PRO A 63 27.96 -41.46 7.84
C PRO A 63 28.49 -42.02 6.53
N GLU A 64 27.59 -42.43 5.64
CA GLU A 64 27.94 -42.90 4.31
C GLU A 64 28.93 -41.88 3.70
N PRO A 65 30.11 -42.29 3.21
CA PRO A 65 31.15 -41.36 2.73
C PRO A 65 30.64 -40.35 1.69
N GLY A 66 29.59 -40.71 0.95
CA GLY A 66 28.89 -39.81 0.03
C GLY A 66 28.17 -38.65 0.71
N VAL A 67 27.56 -38.85 1.89
CA VAL A 67 26.82 -37.81 2.63
C VAL A 67 27.76 -36.70 3.09
N VAL A 68 28.90 -37.06 3.68
CA VAL A 68 29.91 -36.10 4.15
C VAL A 68 30.57 -35.35 2.97
N ALA A 69 30.81 -36.05 1.85
CA ALA A 69 31.42 -35.45 0.66
C ALA A 69 30.50 -34.45 -0.06
N HIS A 70 29.19 -34.67 -0.03
CA HIS A 70 28.20 -33.82 -0.71
C HIS A 70 27.67 -32.65 0.14
N PHE A 71 27.81 -32.72 1.47
CA PHE A 71 27.35 -31.68 2.39
C PHE A 71 28.05 -30.32 2.19
N GLY A 72 29.38 -30.30 2.10
CA GLY A 72 30.15 -29.05 1.93
C GLY A 72 29.74 -28.25 0.69
N PRO A 73 29.69 -28.87 -0.51
CA PRO A 73 29.18 -28.22 -1.72
C PRO A 73 27.71 -27.78 -1.64
N PHE A 74 26.86 -28.57 -0.99
CA PHE A 74 25.45 -28.21 -0.75
C PHE A 74 25.33 -26.94 0.09
N VAL A 75 26.01 -26.89 1.24
CA VAL A 75 25.99 -25.73 2.14
C VAL A 75 26.54 -24.49 1.44
N ALA A 76 27.63 -24.61 0.69
CA ALA A 76 28.19 -23.49 -0.07
C ALA A 76 27.19 -22.92 -1.09
N ARG A 77 26.45 -23.79 -1.80
CA ARG A 77 25.40 -23.38 -2.74
C ARG A 77 24.21 -22.73 -2.02
N ALA A 78 23.76 -23.33 -0.93
CA ALA A 78 22.63 -22.83 -0.15
C ALA A 78 22.94 -21.46 0.47
N GLU A 79 24.17 -21.26 0.94
CA GLU A 79 24.65 -19.98 1.47
C GLU A 79 24.74 -18.91 0.38
N ALA A 80 25.27 -19.25 -0.80
CA ALA A 80 25.29 -18.33 -1.95
C ALA A 80 23.88 -17.90 -2.37
N GLU A 81 22.93 -18.84 -2.39
CA GLU A 81 21.53 -18.55 -2.69
C GLU A 81 20.89 -17.68 -1.59
N ARG A 82 21.19 -17.96 -0.30
CA ARG A 82 20.71 -17.15 0.83
C ARG A 82 21.19 -15.71 0.72
N LEU A 83 22.46 -15.49 0.38
CA LEU A 83 23.03 -14.16 0.19
C LEU A 83 22.39 -13.43 -0.99
N ARG A 84 22.13 -14.13 -2.10
CA ARG A 84 21.42 -13.59 -3.26
C ARG A 84 20.00 -13.14 -2.88
N VAL A 85 19.22 -14.02 -2.26
CA VAL A 85 17.85 -13.71 -1.80
C VAL A 85 17.84 -12.54 -0.82
N ARG A 86 18.86 -12.43 0.04
CA ARG A 86 19.01 -11.28 0.95
C ARG A 86 19.24 -9.97 0.19
N ALA A 87 20.14 -9.95 -0.79
CA ALA A 87 20.39 -8.75 -1.59
C ALA A 87 19.15 -8.33 -2.39
N ASP A 88 18.39 -9.30 -2.91
CA ASP A 88 17.12 -9.05 -3.61
C ASP A 88 16.06 -8.47 -2.65
N LEU A 89 16.00 -8.97 -1.41
CA LEU A 89 15.11 -8.42 -0.35
C LEU A 89 15.49 -6.99 0.02
N ASP A 90 16.78 -6.71 0.24
CA ASP A 90 17.26 -5.37 0.59
C ASP A 90 16.90 -4.35 -0.52
N THR A 91 16.98 -4.78 -1.79
CA THR A 91 16.56 -3.98 -2.95
C THR A 91 15.06 -3.72 -2.94
N LEU A 92 14.24 -4.77 -2.75
CA LEU A 92 12.78 -4.63 -2.67
C LEU A 92 12.34 -3.75 -1.48
N GLU A 93 13.04 -3.79 -0.35
CA GLU A 93 12.73 -2.93 0.79
C GLU A 93 12.87 -1.45 0.44
N SER A 94 13.92 -1.09 -0.32
CA SER A 94 14.09 0.26 -0.85
C SER A 94 12.96 0.64 -1.81
N GLU A 95 12.60 -0.25 -2.75
CA GLU A 95 11.51 -0.02 -3.69
C GLU A 95 10.15 0.13 -2.98
N ILE A 96 9.90 -0.67 -1.94
CA ILE A 96 8.70 -0.59 -1.09
C ILE A 96 8.65 0.76 -0.37
N ALA A 97 9.78 1.26 0.14
CA ALA A 97 9.84 2.57 0.77
C ALA A 97 9.46 3.68 -0.22
N THR A 98 10.03 3.66 -1.43
CA THR A 98 9.68 4.60 -2.50
C THR A 98 8.21 4.49 -2.92
N ALA A 99 7.68 3.27 -3.06
CA ALA A 99 6.28 3.05 -3.42
C ALA A 99 5.32 3.55 -2.32
N ARG A 100 5.69 3.43 -1.04
CA ARG A 100 4.92 3.99 0.09
C ARG A 100 4.88 5.51 0.02
N GLU A 101 5.99 6.15 -0.30
CA GLU A 101 6.06 7.61 -0.47
C GLU A 101 5.22 8.07 -1.66
N ALA A 102 5.34 7.40 -2.81
CA ALA A 102 4.52 7.70 -3.99
C ALA A 102 3.02 7.54 -3.73
N LEU A 103 2.62 6.53 -2.95
CA LEU A 103 1.24 6.35 -2.51
C LEU A 103 0.79 7.48 -1.58
N ALA A 104 1.63 7.90 -0.63
CA ALA A 104 1.36 9.02 0.26
C ALA A 104 1.14 10.31 -0.53
N ASP A 105 1.98 10.58 -1.54
CA ASP A 105 1.83 11.71 -2.45
C ASP A 105 0.52 11.67 -3.25
N ALA A 106 0.14 10.51 -3.77
CA ALA A 106 -1.11 10.34 -4.47
C ALA A 106 -2.33 10.68 -3.57
N TYR A 107 -2.31 10.27 -2.30
CA TYR A 107 -3.34 10.65 -1.34
C TYR A 107 -3.34 12.15 -1.05
N ARG A 108 -2.16 12.77 -0.84
CA ARG A 108 -2.05 14.21 -0.61
C ARG A 108 -2.65 14.99 -1.78
N ALA A 109 -2.28 14.65 -3.02
CA ALA A 109 -2.79 15.27 -4.23
C ALA A 109 -4.32 15.14 -4.35
N ARG A 110 -4.85 13.92 -4.13
CA ARG A 110 -6.30 13.68 -4.10
C ARG A 110 -6.99 14.54 -3.05
N ARG A 111 -6.44 14.63 -1.83
CA ARG A 111 -7.04 15.38 -0.72
C ARG A 111 -7.13 16.88 -1.01
N VAL A 112 -6.10 17.44 -1.65
CA VAL A 112 -6.10 18.84 -2.08
C VAL A 112 -7.24 19.12 -3.07
N LEU A 113 -7.44 18.23 -4.05
CA LEU A 113 -8.53 18.36 -5.01
C LEU A 113 -9.92 18.25 -4.36
N GLU A 114 -10.08 17.30 -3.43
CA GLU A 114 -11.33 17.15 -2.67
C GLU A 114 -11.66 18.41 -1.87
N LEU A 115 -10.67 18.98 -1.17
CA LEU A 115 -10.85 20.21 -0.39
C LEU A 115 -11.20 21.41 -1.29
N ALA A 116 -10.56 21.52 -2.46
CA ALA A 116 -10.87 22.57 -3.43
C ALA A 116 -12.30 22.43 -3.97
N ALA A 117 -12.74 21.21 -4.27
CA ALA A 117 -14.11 20.95 -4.72
C ALA A 117 -15.14 21.27 -3.62
N ASP A 118 -14.88 20.87 -2.38
CA ASP A 118 -15.79 21.16 -1.26
C ASP A 118 -15.91 22.67 -1.01
N THR A 119 -14.78 23.39 -1.04
CA THR A 119 -14.76 24.86 -0.93
C THR A 119 -15.60 25.52 -2.03
N ARG A 120 -15.52 25.03 -3.27
CA ARG A 120 -16.34 25.54 -4.38
C ARG A 120 -17.81 25.24 -4.17
N ARG A 121 -18.17 24.02 -3.77
CA ARG A 121 -19.56 23.63 -3.49
C ARG A 121 -20.18 24.51 -2.41
N ARG A 122 -19.45 24.78 -1.32
CA ARG A 122 -19.88 25.68 -0.24
C ARG A 122 -20.12 27.10 -0.72
N LYS A 123 -19.23 27.64 -1.57
CA LYS A 123 -19.41 28.99 -2.15
C LYS A 123 -20.66 29.06 -3.03
N VAL A 124 -20.86 28.10 -3.92
CA VAL A 124 -22.04 28.04 -4.79
C VAL A 124 -23.32 27.90 -3.97
N ALA A 125 -23.33 27.05 -2.95
CA ALA A 125 -24.48 26.89 -2.06
C ALA A 125 -24.79 28.17 -1.27
N ALA A 126 -23.77 28.86 -0.77
CA ALA A 126 -23.94 30.13 -0.06
C ALA A 126 -24.47 31.24 -0.99
N GLU A 127 -23.99 31.32 -2.23
CA GLU A 127 -24.51 32.26 -3.22
C GLU A 127 -25.96 31.95 -3.61
N ALA A 128 -26.31 30.68 -3.79
CA ALA A 128 -27.68 30.27 -4.06
C ALA A 128 -28.63 30.61 -2.90
N ALA A 129 -28.22 30.31 -1.66
CA ALA A 129 -29.00 30.62 -0.45
C ALA A 129 -29.19 32.13 -0.27
N ARG A 130 -28.16 32.95 -0.57
CA ARG A 130 -28.28 34.41 -0.56
C ARG A 130 -29.30 34.91 -1.59
N ARG A 131 -29.21 34.43 -2.83
CA ARG A 131 -30.15 34.81 -3.90
C ARG A 131 -31.60 34.41 -3.56
N GLU A 132 -31.78 33.24 -2.96
CA GLU A 132 -33.09 32.77 -2.50
C GLU A 132 -33.64 33.66 -1.38
N GLN A 133 -32.81 34.01 -0.39
CA GLN A 133 -33.19 34.91 0.70
C GLN A 133 -33.58 36.30 0.17
N ASP A 134 -32.78 36.88 -0.72
CA ASP A 134 -33.05 38.19 -1.32
C ASP A 134 -34.40 38.20 -2.07
N ALA A 135 -34.70 37.12 -2.81
CA ALA A 135 -35.97 36.96 -3.53
C ALA A 135 -37.17 36.81 -2.57
N LEU A 136 -37.00 36.07 -1.47
CA LEU A 136 -38.03 35.91 -0.45
C LEU A 136 -38.31 37.25 0.26
N ASP A 137 -37.28 38.00 0.60
CA ASP A 137 -37.39 39.29 1.27
C ASP A 137 -38.09 40.32 0.37
N GLU A 138 -37.74 40.37 -0.93
CA GLU A 138 -38.42 41.22 -1.91
C GLU A 138 -39.92 40.87 -2.02
N SER A 139 -40.25 39.58 -2.09
CA SER A 139 -41.64 39.11 -2.14
C SER A 139 -42.43 39.46 -0.86
N GLY A 140 -41.76 39.40 0.31
CA GLY A 140 -42.31 39.74 1.61
C GLY A 140 -42.65 41.23 1.71
N ILE A 141 -41.70 42.09 1.33
CA ILE A 141 -41.89 43.54 1.26
C ILE A 141 -43.03 43.90 0.30
N ALA A 142 -43.05 43.29 -0.90
CA ALA A 142 -44.09 43.52 -1.89
C ALA A 142 -45.49 43.15 -1.36
N ARG A 143 -45.63 42.01 -0.67
CA ARG A 143 -46.90 41.63 -0.02
C ARG A 143 -47.30 42.59 1.08
N HIS A 144 -46.34 43.00 1.92
CA HIS A 144 -46.62 43.92 3.02
C HIS A 144 -47.13 45.27 2.49
N ARG A 145 -46.45 45.86 1.50
CA ARG A 145 -46.87 47.12 0.84
C ARG A 145 -48.29 47.03 0.24
N ARG A 146 -48.64 45.91 -0.40
CA ARG A 146 -50.01 45.70 -0.92
C ARG A 146 -51.07 45.61 0.17
N ARG A 147 -50.73 45.11 1.36
CA ARG A 147 -51.66 45.04 2.49
C ARG A 147 -51.83 46.39 3.17
N SER A 148 -50.74 47.13 3.41
CA SER A 148 -50.79 48.44 4.05
C SER A 148 -51.38 49.55 3.18
N GLY A 149 -51.17 49.50 1.85
CA GLY A 149 -51.80 50.43 0.91
C GLY A 149 -53.31 50.21 0.66
N ARG A 150 -53.90 49.17 1.26
CA ARG A 150 -55.33 48.80 1.13
C ARG A 150 -56.14 49.12 2.39
N HIS A 151 -55.54 49.86 3.33
CA HIS A 151 -56.13 50.28 4.62
C HIS A 151 -56.05 51.81 4.84
N GLY A 152 -55.84 52.59 3.78
CA GLY A 152 -56.08 54.04 3.74
C GLY A 152 -57.23 54.33 2.80
#